data_AF-A0A8J7AB94-F1
#
_entry.id   AF-A0A8J7AB94-F1
#
_cell.length_a   1.000
_cell.length_b   1.000
_cell.length_c   1.000
_cell.angle_alpha   90.00
_cell.angle_beta   90.00
_cell.angle_gamma   90.00
#
_symmetry.space_group_name_H-M   'P 1'
#
loop_
_entity.id
_entity.type
_entity.pdbx_description
1 polymer ?
#
loop_
_entity_poly.entity_id
_entity_poly.type
_entity_poly.pdbx_seq_one_letter_code
_entity_poly.pdbx_strand_id
1 'polypeptide(L)'
;MANLRRDRPLSAMHVEVVQLFQMLVEAGAQPGTDFSCDLEARLCRINERGFQLLQRAYPDLDWSSICDMMETDLEQPGHYLNAHLGVDFVGQMLARLEDCLVSLDDAPAASYVQQVLTGVEQRTGVPLYLLLQQRLSLSQQARLERLMRHPTAQPCYDWIIDLVLAAGGELSDATVCADDILLTQRGLELLSAVWIGDYDLSEDPQPA
;
A
#
# COMPACT_ATOMS: atom_id res chain seq x y z
N MET A 1 -4.68 -23.26 33.21
CA MET A 1 -5.07 -22.56 31.97
C MET A 1 -4.22 -21.30 31.85
N ALA A 2 -3.17 -21.35 31.03
CA ALA A 2 -2.36 -20.20 30.67
C ALA A 2 -1.86 -20.45 29.24
N ASN A 3 -2.42 -19.71 28.27
CA ASN A 3 -2.00 -19.78 26.88
C ASN A 3 -0.69 -19.01 26.73
N LEU A 4 0.41 -19.74 26.55
CA LEU A 4 1.67 -19.21 26.07
C LEU A 4 1.48 -18.72 24.63
N ARG A 5 1.42 -17.40 24.45
CA ARG A 5 1.76 -16.76 23.18
C ARG A 5 3.22 -17.13 22.89
N ARG A 6 3.42 -17.95 21.85
CA ARG A 6 4.75 -18.23 21.30
C ARG A 6 5.20 -16.99 20.54
N ASP A 7 6.06 -16.19 21.13
CA ASP A 7 6.99 -15.36 20.37
C ASP A 7 7.79 -16.29 19.46
N ARG A 8 7.49 -16.31 18.16
CA ARG A 8 8.39 -16.95 17.18
C ARG A 8 9.61 -16.04 17.06
N PRO A 9 10.84 -16.55 17.25
CA PRO A 9 12.03 -15.74 17.11
C PRO A 9 12.13 -15.21 15.68
N LEU A 10 12.50 -13.93 15.53
CA LEU A 10 12.76 -13.23 14.26
C LEU A 10 13.67 -14.02 13.29
N SER A 11 14.42 -15.00 13.80
CA SER A 11 15.30 -15.91 13.08
C SER A 11 14.56 -17.02 12.30
N ALA A 12 13.34 -17.41 12.68
CA ALA A 12 12.61 -18.50 12.02
C ALA A 12 12.00 -18.06 10.68
N MET A 13 11.46 -16.84 10.64
CA MET A 13 10.75 -16.31 9.47
C MET A 13 11.70 -15.89 8.33
N HIS A 14 12.93 -15.47 8.67
CA HIS A 14 13.97 -15.17 7.66
C HIS A 14 14.48 -16.45 6.97
N VAL A 15 14.47 -17.58 7.70
CA VAL A 15 14.78 -18.90 7.15
C VAL A 15 13.66 -19.37 6.20
N GLU A 16 12.40 -19.04 6.50
CA GLU A 16 11.23 -19.41 5.67
C GLU A 16 11.23 -18.71 4.29
N VAL A 17 11.55 -17.41 4.21
CA VAL A 17 11.59 -16.68 2.92
C VAL A 17 12.75 -17.14 2.03
N VAL A 18 13.92 -17.40 2.62
CA VAL A 18 15.08 -17.92 1.89
C VAL A 18 14.84 -19.34 1.39
N GLN A 19 14.17 -20.18 2.20
CA GLN A 19 13.77 -21.52 1.78
C GLN A 19 12.74 -21.45 0.64
N LEU A 20 11.74 -20.58 0.73
CA LEU A 20 10.73 -20.41 -0.32
C LEU A 20 11.36 -19.93 -1.64
N PHE A 21 12.32 -19.01 -1.58
CA PHE A 21 13.11 -18.58 -2.73
C PHE A 21 13.85 -19.75 -3.38
N GLN A 22 14.53 -20.57 -2.58
CA GLN A 22 15.26 -21.75 -3.08
C GLN A 22 14.32 -22.76 -3.73
N MET A 23 13.18 -23.05 -3.10
CA MET A 23 12.18 -23.96 -3.63
C MET A 23 11.60 -23.48 -4.96
N LEU A 24 11.37 -22.17 -5.11
CA LEU A 24 10.90 -21.57 -6.37
C LEU A 24 11.91 -21.73 -7.50
N VAL A 25 13.19 -21.46 -7.23
CA VAL A 25 14.26 -21.62 -8.23
C VAL A 25 14.41 -23.09 -8.61
N GLU A 26 14.38 -24.00 -7.64
CA GLU A 26 14.45 -25.45 -7.87
C GLU A 26 13.25 -25.98 -8.67
N ALA A 27 12.06 -25.42 -8.43
CA ALA A 27 10.85 -25.72 -9.20
C ALA A 27 10.88 -25.14 -10.64
N GLY A 28 11.89 -24.34 -10.98
CA GLY A 28 12.05 -23.72 -12.29
C GLY A 28 11.27 -22.40 -12.48
N ALA A 29 10.79 -21.80 -11.40
CA ALA A 29 10.20 -20.47 -11.43
C ALA A 29 11.29 -19.40 -11.63
N GLN A 30 10.98 -18.35 -12.39
CA GLN A 30 11.92 -17.29 -12.70
C GLN A 30 11.76 -16.07 -11.77
N PRO A 31 12.81 -15.66 -11.04
CA PRO A 31 12.79 -14.40 -10.28
C PRO A 31 12.48 -13.21 -11.18
N GLY A 32 11.64 -12.29 -10.72
CA GLY A 32 11.18 -11.11 -11.48
C GLY A 32 10.07 -11.39 -12.51
N THR A 33 9.81 -12.66 -12.82
CA THR A 33 8.72 -13.07 -13.74
C THR A 33 7.64 -13.83 -13.00
N ASP A 34 8.03 -14.89 -12.29
CA ASP A 34 7.13 -15.83 -11.60
C ASP A 34 7.04 -15.54 -10.10
N PHE A 35 8.06 -14.87 -9.54
CA PHE A 35 8.04 -14.42 -8.15
C PHE A 35 9.01 -13.26 -7.89
N SER A 36 8.80 -12.54 -6.79
CA SER A 36 9.69 -11.49 -6.27
C SER A 36 9.73 -11.61 -4.75
N CYS A 37 10.93 -11.70 -4.16
CA CYS A 37 11.08 -11.69 -2.71
C CYS A 37 11.80 -10.42 -2.26
N ASP A 38 11.19 -9.71 -1.32
CA ASP A 38 11.79 -8.66 -0.53
C ASP A 38 12.26 -9.26 0.80
N LEU A 39 13.59 -9.34 0.97
CA LEU A 39 14.21 -9.91 2.16
C LEU A 39 14.16 -8.95 3.37
N GLU A 40 14.10 -7.65 3.12
CA GLU A 40 13.99 -6.63 4.18
C GLU A 40 12.56 -6.58 4.72
N ALA A 41 11.57 -6.56 3.82
CA ALA A 41 10.15 -6.63 4.16
C ALA A 41 9.68 -8.06 4.51
N ARG A 42 10.54 -9.07 4.33
CA ARG A 42 10.26 -10.50 4.56
C ARG A 42 9.02 -10.99 3.82
N LEU A 43 8.85 -10.51 2.60
CA LEU A 43 7.67 -10.76 1.80
C LEU A 43 8.10 -11.42 0.50
N CYS A 44 7.46 -12.52 0.11
CA CYS A 44 7.66 -13.08 -1.22
C CYS A 44 6.34 -13.17 -1.97
N ARG A 45 6.26 -12.44 -3.09
CA ARG A 45 5.12 -12.43 -4.01
C ARG A 45 5.36 -13.49 -5.07
N ILE A 46 4.42 -14.39 -5.26
CA ILE A 46 4.50 -15.49 -6.23
C ILE A 46 3.24 -15.40 -7.10
N ASN A 47 3.40 -15.43 -8.42
CA ASN A 47 2.26 -15.44 -9.32
C ASN A 47 1.71 -16.87 -9.51
N GLU A 48 0.57 -16.99 -10.18
CA GLU A 48 -0.10 -18.28 -10.36
C GLU A 48 0.79 -19.33 -11.05
N ARG A 49 1.61 -18.92 -12.02
CA ARG A 49 2.53 -19.82 -12.71
C ARG A 49 3.65 -20.31 -11.79
N GLY A 50 4.27 -19.42 -11.01
CA GLY A 50 5.28 -19.77 -10.02
C GLY A 50 4.73 -20.73 -8.97
N PHE A 51 3.47 -20.52 -8.55
CA PHE A 51 2.79 -21.40 -7.61
C PHE A 51 2.51 -22.79 -8.20
N GLN A 52 2.04 -22.88 -9.44
CA GLN A 52 1.83 -24.16 -10.14
C GLN A 52 3.13 -24.95 -10.34
N LEU A 53 4.25 -24.26 -10.60
CA LEU A 53 5.58 -24.89 -10.68
C LEU A 53 5.98 -25.47 -9.32
N LEU A 54 5.76 -24.73 -8.24
CA LEU A 54 6.02 -25.18 -6.88
C LEU A 54 5.22 -26.43 -6.53
N GLN A 55 3.91 -26.43 -6.79
CA GLN A 55 3.02 -27.57 -6.52
C GLN A 55 3.42 -28.83 -7.29
N ARG A 56 3.92 -28.67 -8.52
CA ARG A 56 4.42 -29.80 -9.33
C ARG A 56 5.75 -30.35 -8.82
N ALA A 57 6.64 -29.48 -8.34
CA ALA A 57 7.95 -29.86 -7.86
C ALA A 57 7.90 -30.54 -6.48
N TYR A 58 6.95 -30.15 -5.62
CA TYR A 58 6.78 -30.72 -4.29
C TYR A 58 5.32 -31.14 -4.06
N PRO A 59 4.85 -32.23 -4.69
CA PRO A 59 3.46 -32.68 -4.58
C PRO A 59 3.10 -33.24 -3.20
N ASP A 60 4.10 -33.62 -2.40
CA ASP A 60 3.94 -34.21 -1.07
C ASP A 60 3.81 -33.16 0.05
N LEU A 61 3.96 -31.87 -0.26
CA LEU A 61 3.75 -30.79 0.70
C LEU A 61 2.26 -30.48 0.84
N ASP A 62 1.81 -30.27 2.07
CA ASP A 62 0.47 -29.77 2.35
C ASP A 62 0.39 -28.28 2.05
N TRP A 63 0.19 -27.98 0.78
CA TRP A 63 0.06 -26.61 0.27
C TRP A 63 -1.10 -25.85 0.90
N SER A 64 -2.11 -26.51 1.47
CA SER A 64 -3.21 -25.80 2.14
C SER A 64 -2.70 -24.99 3.35
N SER A 65 -1.75 -25.54 4.10
CA SER A 65 -1.11 -24.87 5.24
C SER A 65 -0.09 -23.77 4.85
N ILE A 66 0.40 -23.80 3.61
CA ILE A 66 1.37 -22.84 3.06
C ILE A 66 0.63 -21.72 2.30
N CYS A 67 -0.49 -22.03 1.64
CA CYS A 67 -1.41 -21.05 1.06
C CYS A 67 -1.93 -20.09 2.12
N ASP A 68 -2.28 -20.57 3.32
CA ASP A 68 -2.66 -19.72 4.46
C ASP A 68 -1.55 -18.75 4.91
N MET A 69 -0.30 -19.00 4.49
CA MET A 69 0.87 -18.15 4.73
C MET A 69 1.20 -17.22 3.54
N MET A 70 0.65 -17.52 2.36
CA MET A 70 0.96 -16.89 1.07
C MET A 70 -0.19 -16.07 0.48
N GLU A 71 -1.43 -16.35 0.85
CA GLU A 71 -2.53 -15.38 0.78
C GLU A 71 -2.27 -14.36 1.88
N THR A 72 -1.49 -13.33 1.54
CA THR A 72 -1.51 -12.12 2.36
C THR A 72 -2.94 -11.61 2.28
N ASP A 73 -3.70 -11.80 3.36
CA ASP A 73 -5.02 -11.21 3.52
C ASP A 73 -4.88 -9.71 3.27
N LEU A 74 -5.24 -9.29 2.06
CA LEU A 74 -5.07 -7.92 1.57
C LEU A 74 -5.90 -6.95 2.42
N GLU A 75 -6.92 -7.46 3.10
CA GLU A 75 -7.84 -6.70 3.92
C GLU A 75 -7.34 -6.57 5.36
N GLN A 76 -6.49 -7.48 5.85
CA GLN A 76 -6.03 -7.48 7.24
C GLN A 76 -5.31 -6.17 7.65
N PRO A 77 -4.32 -5.64 6.91
CA PRO A 77 -3.71 -4.35 7.25
C PRO A 77 -4.74 -3.22 7.24
N GLY A 78 -5.68 -3.26 6.29
CA GLY A 78 -6.76 -2.29 6.16
C GLY A 78 -7.70 -2.30 7.35
N HIS A 79 -8.07 -3.48 7.85
CA HIS A 79 -8.91 -3.63 9.04
C HIS A 79 -8.24 -3.06 10.29
N TYR A 80 -6.94 -3.31 10.49
CA TYR A 80 -6.22 -2.73 11.62
C TYR A 80 -6.13 -1.21 11.54
N LEU A 81 -5.86 -0.67 10.34
CA LEU A 81 -5.80 0.76 10.12
C LEU A 81 -7.16 1.43 10.37
N ASN A 82 -8.23 0.88 9.81
CA ASN A 82 -9.59 1.38 10.00
C ASN A 82 -9.99 1.34 11.49
N ALA A 83 -9.64 0.28 12.21
CA ALA A 83 -9.88 0.19 13.65
C ALA A 83 -9.07 1.19 14.46
N HIS A 84 -7.82 1.47 14.05
CA HIS A 84 -6.96 2.45 14.70
C HIS A 84 -7.47 3.89 14.52
N LEU A 85 -7.89 4.24 13.30
CA LEU A 85 -8.42 5.56 12.98
C LEU A 85 -9.87 5.75 13.43
N GLY A 86 -10.61 4.65 13.63
CA GLY A 86 -12.05 4.67 13.95
C GLY A 86 -12.94 5.02 12.75
N VAL A 87 -12.41 4.97 11.53
CA VAL A 87 -13.09 5.30 10.28
C VAL A 87 -12.73 4.30 9.17
N ASP A 88 -13.55 4.21 8.12
CA ASP A 88 -13.23 3.41 6.92
C ASP A 88 -12.29 4.18 5.98
N PHE A 89 -11.03 4.27 6.36
CA PHE A 89 -10.01 4.96 5.57
C PHE A 89 -9.79 4.28 4.20
N VAL A 90 -9.66 2.95 4.19
CA VAL A 90 -9.38 2.20 2.96
C VAL A 90 -10.50 2.37 1.93
N GLY A 91 -11.76 2.20 2.35
CA GLY A 91 -12.90 2.39 1.46
C GLY A 91 -12.99 3.80 0.90
N GLN A 92 -12.75 4.82 1.74
CA GLN A 92 -12.73 6.23 1.33
C GLN A 92 -11.61 6.52 0.33
N MET A 93 -10.38 6.07 0.59
CA MET A 93 -9.26 6.30 -0.31
C MET A 93 -9.43 5.60 -1.66
N LEU A 94 -9.96 4.38 -1.68
CA LEU A 94 -10.26 3.69 -2.94
C LEU A 94 -11.29 4.45 -3.78
N ALA A 95 -12.34 5.01 -3.14
CA ALA A 95 -13.32 5.84 -3.84
C ALA A 95 -12.69 7.14 -4.39
N ARG A 96 -11.82 7.80 -3.62
CA ARG A 96 -11.11 9.01 -4.08
C ARG A 96 -10.18 8.73 -5.25
N LEU A 97 -9.46 7.61 -5.22
CA LEU A 97 -8.62 7.17 -6.32
C LEU A 97 -9.44 6.87 -7.59
N GLU A 98 -10.60 6.23 -7.44
CA GLU A 98 -11.54 6.01 -8.55
C GLU A 98 -12.02 7.33 -9.16
N ASP A 99 -12.42 8.29 -8.33
CA ASP A 99 -12.86 9.61 -8.77
C ASP A 99 -11.72 10.40 -9.45
N CYS A 100 -10.51 10.35 -8.90
CA CYS A 100 -9.30 10.93 -9.48
C CYS A 100 -9.04 10.36 -10.89
N LEU A 101 -9.16 9.04 -11.06
CA LEU A 101 -9.00 8.36 -12.34
C LEU A 101 -10.07 8.71 -13.38
N VAL A 102 -11.10 9.48 -13.03
CA VAL A 102 -12.11 9.99 -13.96
C VAL A 102 -11.98 11.50 -14.15
N SER A 103 -11.73 12.23 -13.08
CA SER A 103 -11.88 13.68 -13.02
C SER A 103 -10.61 14.47 -13.32
N LEU A 104 -9.43 13.94 -12.98
CA LEU A 104 -8.17 14.65 -13.15
C LEU A 104 -7.54 14.36 -14.52
N ASP A 105 -6.83 15.36 -15.05
CA ASP A 105 -5.95 15.21 -16.21
C ASP A 105 -4.72 14.35 -15.88
N ASP A 106 -4.07 13.79 -16.90
CA ASP A 106 -3.05 12.76 -16.69
C ASP A 106 -1.84 13.22 -15.85
N ALA A 107 -1.39 14.47 -15.97
CA ALA A 107 -0.26 14.98 -15.18
C ALA A 107 -0.56 15.10 -13.67
N PRO A 108 -1.60 15.84 -13.23
CA PRO A 108 -1.96 15.89 -11.81
C PRO A 108 -2.43 14.54 -11.28
N ALA A 109 -3.16 13.74 -12.08
CA ALA A 109 -3.58 12.39 -11.68
C ALA A 109 -2.38 11.47 -11.43
N ALA A 110 -1.33 11.53 -12.25
CA ALA A 110 -0.12 10.74 -12.04
C ALA A 110 0.57 11.11 -10.73
N SER A 111 0.73 12.41 -10.44
CA SER A 111 1.29 12.87 -9.17
C SER A 111 0.44 12.41 -7.99
N TYR A 112 -0.87 12.61 -8.03
CA TYR A 112 -1.81 12.20 -6.99
C TYR A 112 -1.71 10.69 -6.70
N VAL A 113 -1.89 9.87 -7.74
CA VAL A 113 -1.97 8.42 -7.60
C VAL A 113 -0.65 7.84 -7.12
N GLN A 114 0.49 8.32 -7.64
CA GLN A 114 1.79 7.84 -7.18
C GLN A 114 2.06 8.17 -5.72
N GLN A 115 1.73 9.39 -5.27
CA GLN A 115 1.93 9.82 -3.88
C GLN A 115 1.05 9.02 -2.90
N VAL A 116 -0.23 8.84 -3.24
CA VAL A 116 -1.16 8.08 -2.39
C VAL A 116 -0.76 6.61 -2.35
N LEU A 117 -0.61 5.95 -3.50
CA LEU A 117 -0.37 4.51 -3.52
C LEU A 117 0.96 4.15 -2.87
N THR A 118 2.02 4.90 -3.16
CA THR A 118 3.35 4.60 -2.64
C THR A 118 3.44 4.95 -1.15
N GLY A 119 3.05 6.17 -0.77
CA GLY A 119 3.24 6.63 0.61
C GLY A 119 2.32 5.95 1.61
N VAL A 120 1.09 5.60 1.22
CA VAL A 120 0.17 4.86 2.10
C VAL A 120 0.61 3.42 2.27
N GLU A 121 0.98 2.70 1.19
CA GLU A 121 1.46 1.32 1.29
C GLU A 121 2.73 1.24 2.14
N GLN A 122 3.68 2.17 1.95
CA GLN A 122 4.90 2.23 2.77
C GLN A 122 4.61 2.50 4.26
N ARG A 123 3.66 3.39 4.57
CA ARG A 123 3.36 3.75 5.96
C ARG A 123 2.55 2.69 6.71
N THR A 124 1.61 2.07 6.02
CA THR A 124 0.53 1.28 6.64
C THR A 124 0.59 -0.21 6.29
N GLY A 125 1.33 -0.58 5.24
CA GLY A 125 1.32 -1.94 4.68
C GLY A 125 0.04 -2.29 3.93
N VAL A 126 -0.90 -1.35 3.76
CA VAL A 126 -2.14 -1.58 3.01
C VAL A 126 -1.82 -1.58 1.50
N PRO A 127 -2.08 -2.67 0.76
CA PRO A 127 -1.75 -2.78 -0.65
C PRO A 127 -2.81 -2.09 -1.53
N LEU A 128 -2.95 -0.76 -1.40
CA LEU A 128 -4.01 0.01 -2.06
C LEU A 128 -4.04 -0.17 -3.58
N TYR A 129 -2.87 -0.34 -4.22
CA TYR A 129 -2.81 -0.56 -5.67
C TYR A 129 -3.54 -1.86 -6.07
N LEU A 130 -3.32 -2.95 -5.34
CA LEU A 130 -3.96 -4.25 -5.61
C LEU A 130 -5.46 -4.19 -5.33
N LEU A 131 -5.85 -3.57 -4.21
CA LEU A 131 -7.26 -3.38 -3.84
C LEU A 131 -7.99 -2.51 -4.86
N LEU A 132 -7.34 -1.45 -5.37
CA LEU A 132 -7.89 -0.59 -6.41
C LEU A 132 -8.07 -1.35 -7.72
N GLN A 133 -7.08 -2.13 -8.16
CA GLN A 133 -7.19 -2.91 -9.40
C GLN A 133 -8.41 -3.85 -9.43
N GLN A 134 -8.78 -4.43 -8.28
CA GLN A 134 -9.96 -5.31 -8.18
C GLN A 134 -11.29 -4.57 -8.40
N ARG A 135 -11.33 -3.26 -8.18
CA ARG A 135 -12.55 -2.43 -8.30
C ARG A 135 -12.67 -1.74 -9.67
N LEU A 136 -11.56 -1.53 -10.35
CA LEU A 136 -11.51 -0.79 -11.60
C LEU A 136 -11.95 -1.64 -12.80
N SER A 137 -12.63 -0.99 -13.75
CA SER A 137 -12.85 -1.55 -15.09
C SER A 137 -11.53 -1.67 -15.88
N LEU A 138 -11.49 -2.50 -16.92
CA LEU A 138 -10.29 -2.69 -17.76
C LEU A 138 -9.72 -1.38 -18.33
N SER A 139 -10.57 -0.43 -18.72
CA SER A 139 -10.13 0.87 -19.23
C SER A 139 -9.49 1.73 -18.13
N GLN A 140 -10.04 1.69 -16.93
CA GLN A 140 -9.47 2.39 -15.77
C GLN A 140 -8.19 1.73 -15.28
N GLN A 141 -8.08 0.40 -15.29
CA GLN A 141 -6.84 -0.32 -15.00
C GLN A 141 -5.73 0.08 -15.99
N ALA A 142 -6.04 0.12 -17.30
CA ALA A 142 -5.08 0.56 -18.31
C ALA A 142 -4.68 2.04 -18.15
N ARG A 143 -5.60 2.89 -17.68
CA ARG A 143 -5.28 4.29 -17.33
C ARG A 143 -4.36 4.37 -16.12
N LEU A 144 -4.70 3.68 -15.02
CA LEU A 144 -3.89 3.59 -13.81
C LEU A 144 -2.46 3.17 -14.15
N GLU A 145 -2.31 2.10 -14.93
CA GLU A 145 -1.02 1.61 -15.43
C GLU A 145 -0.22 2.67 -16.21
N ARG A 146 -0.89 3.49 -17.02
CA ARG A 146 -0.24 4.57 -17.77
C ARG A 146 0.21 5.69 -16.84
N LEU A 147 -0.61 6.08 -15.87
CA LEU A 147 -0.31 7.12 -14.89
C LEU A 147 0.88 6.72 -14.00
N MET A 148 0.97 5.45 -13.62
CA MET A 148 2.12 4.91 -12.86
C MET A 148 3.45 4.98 -13.64
N ARG A 149 3.41 5.06 -14.97
CA ARG A 149 4.60 5.21 -15.83
C ARG A 149 4.85 6.66 -16.24
N HIS A 150 3.94 7.57 -15.92
CA HIS A 150 4.05 8.96 -16.34
C HIS A 150 5.09 9.69 -15.47
N PRO A 151 6.03 10.45 -16.08
CA PRO A 151 6.94 11.29 -15.30
C PRO A 151 6.14 12.36 -14.56
N THR A 152 6.31 12.45 -13.24
CA THR A 152 5.65 13.45 -12.40
C THR A 152 6.35 14.79 -12.55
N ALA A 153 5.84 15.63 -13.46
CA ALA A 153 6.39 16.96 -13.72
C ALA A 153 5.58 18.09 -13.06
N GLN A 154 4.32 17.84 -12.71
CA GLN A 154 3.43 18.83 -12.11
C GLN A 154 3.01 18.36 -10.71
N PRO A 155 3.34 19.13 -9.65
CA PRO A 155 2.88 18.81 -8.31
C PRO A 155 1.35 18.95 -8.25
N CYS A 156 0.71 17.95 -7.65
CA CYS A 156 -0.67 18.02 -7.19
C CYS A 156 -0.62 17.83 -5.68
N TYR A 157 -1.30 18.66 -4.91
CA TYR A 157 -1.34 18.57 -3.45
C TYR A 157 -2.70 18.17 -2.89
N ASP A 158 -3.70 17.99 -3.76
CA ASP A 158 -5.06 17.61 -3.38
C ASP A 158 -5.09 16.26 -2.66
N TRP A 159 -4.10 15.38 -2.93
CA TRP A 159 -3.95 14.11 -2.23
C TRP A 159 -3.71 14.28 -0.72
N ILE A 160 -3.07 15.37 -0.27
CA ILE A 160 -2.85 15.62 1.16
C ILE A 160 -4.19 15.84 1.86
N ILE A 161 -5.04 16.67 1.27
CA ILE A 161 -6.37 16.97 1.80
C ILE A 161 -7.22 15.70 1.83
N ASP A 162 -7.22 14.93 0.75
CA ASP A 162 -8.00 13.69 0.68
C ASP A 162 -7.54 12.64 1.70
N LEU A 163 -6.23 12.53 1.96
CA LEU A 163 -5.71 11.64 3.00
C LEU A 163 -6.16 12.08 4.40
N VAL A 164 -6.06 13.38 4.70
CA VAL A 164 -6.50 13.93 6.00
C VAL A 164 -8.00 13.69 6.20
N LEU A 165 -8.81 13.97 5.19
CA LEU A 165 -10.26 13.73 5.23
C LEU A 165 -10.57 12.23 5.39
N ALA A 166 -9.94 11.36 4.60
CA ALA A 166 -10.15 9.92 4.69
C ALA A 166 -9.73 9.34 6.05
N ALA A 167 -8.75 9.96 6.71
CA ALA A 167 -8.29 9.58 8.04
C ALA A 167 -9.22 10.08 9.16
N GLY A 168 -10.30 10.81 8.84
CA GLY A 168 -11.27 11.33 9.81
C GLY A 168 -11.03 12.79 10.22
N GLY A 169 -10.24 13.52 9.44
CA GLY A 169 -10.05 14.96 9.58
C GLY A 169 -11.18 15.78 8.94
N GLU A 170 -11.12 17.09 9.15
CA GLU A 170 -12.06 18.06 8.60
C GLU A 170 -11.39 18.92 7.52
N LEU A 171 -12.18 19.63 6.70
CA LEU A 171 -11.63 20.57 5.70
C LEU A 171 -10.80 21.71 6.31
N SER A 172 -11.01 21.99 7.60
CA SER A 172 -10.24 22.96 8.37
C SER A 172 -8.87 22.43 8.80
N ASP A 173 -8.65 21.11 8.73
CA ASP A 173 -7.38 20.47 9.13
C ASP A 173 -6.31 20.52 8.03
N ALA A 174 -6.70 20.78 6.77
CA ALA A 174 -5.80 20.92 5.64
C ALA A 174 -6.31 21.99 4.67
N THR A 175 -5.53 23.07 4.48
CA THR A 175 -5.90 24.20 3.61
C THR A 175 -4.85 24.41 2.53
N VAL A 176 -5.29 24.57 1.27
CA VAL A 176 -4.42 24.95 0.16
C VAL A 176 -4.07 26.44 0.26
N CYS A 177 -2.78 26.76 0.29
CA CYS A 177 -2.26 28.12 0.24
C CYS A 177 -1.27 28.26 -0.92
N ALA A 178 -1.74 28.80 -2.05
CA ALA A 178 -0.97 28.99 -3.28
C ALA A 178 -0.31 27.69 -3.78
N ASP A 179 0.95 27.46 -3.42
CA ASP A 179 1.77 26.31 -3.83
C ASP A 179 2.08 25.34 -2.67
N ASP A 180 1.50 25.57 -1.49
CA ASP A 180 1.73 24.77 -0.28
C ASP A 180 0.41 24.30 0.36
N ILE A 181 0.50 23.30 1.24
CA ILE A 181 -0.60 22.88 2.12
C ILE A 181 -0.25 23.23 3.56
N LEU A 182 -1.15 23.98 4.21
CA LEU A 182 -1.08 24.22 5.64
C LEU A 182 -1.91 23.17 6.36
N LEU A 183 -1.28 22.47 7.30
CA LEU A 183 -1.93 21.49 8.15
C LEU A 183 -2.08 22.04 9.57
N THR A 184 -3.24 21.82 10.17
CA THR A 184 -3.35 21.96 11.63
C THR A 184 -2.51 20.87 12.30
N GLN A 185 -2.26 21.00 13.61
CA GLN A 185 -1.61 19.92 14.37
C GLN A 185 -2.37 18.59 14.20
N ARG A 186 -3.71 18.64 14.24
CA ARG A 186 -4.55 17.45 14.03
C ARG A 186 -4.41 16.90 12.62
N GLY A 187 -4.40 17.76 11.59
CA GLY A 187 -4.19 17.36 10.20
C GLY A 187 -2.86 16.66 9.99
N LEU A 188 -1.79 17.17 10.61
CA LEU A 188 -0.46 16.56 10.57
C LEU A 188 -0.44 15.19 11.29
N GLU A 189 -1.05 15.09 12.48
CA GLU A 189 -1.16 13.83 13.21
C GLU A 189 -1.86 12.76 12.37
N LEU A 190 -2.99 13.11 11.75
CA LEU A 190 -3.75 12.22 10.87
C LEU A 190 -2.95 11.81 9.62
N LEU A 191 -2.32 12.76 8.94
CA LEU A 191 -1.49 12.48 7.77
C LEU A 191 -0.34 11.54 8.13
N SER A 192 0.35 11.79 9.25
CA SER A 192 1.47 10.97 9.72
C SER A 192 1.07 9.54 10.14
N ALA A 193 -0.21 9.30 10.42
CA ALA A 193 -0.74 7.97 10.71
C ALA A 193 -0.87 7.12 9.43
N VAL A 194 -1.15 7.77 8.29
CA VAL A 194 -1.55 7.08 7.05
C VAL A 194 -0.56 7.22 5.89
N TRP A 195 0.38 8.16 5.96
CA TRP A 195 1.34 8.44 4.89
C TRP A 195 2.76 8.68 5.42
N ILE A 196 3.76 8.43 4.58
CA ILE A 196 5.17 8.67 4.86
C ILE A 196 5.86 9.40 3.70
N GLY A 197 6.69 10.38 4.05
CA GLY A 197 7.54 11.16 3.15
C GLY A 197 8.01 12.45 3.83
N ASP A 198 8.80 13.24 3.11
CA ASP A 198 9.41 14.46 3.65
C ASP A 198 8.40 15.62 3.65
N TYR A 199 8.31 16.33 4.77
CA TYR A 199 7.62 17.61 4.89
C TYR A 199 8.46 18.57 5.73
N ASP A 200 8.52 19.83 5.32
CA ASP A 200 9.18 20.89 6.06
C ASP A 200 8.17 21.55 7.01
N LEU A 201 8.50 21.59 8.30
CA LEU A 201 7.72 22.32 9.28
C LEU A 201 8.09 23.81 9.18
N SER A 202 7.15 24.63 8.69
CA SER A 202 7.26 26.08 8.78
C SER A 202 6.63 26.56 10.10
N GLU A 203 7.32 27.46 10.80
CA GLU A 203 6.73 28.14 11.95
C GLU A 203 5.59 29.06 11.48
N ASP A 204 4.50 29.07 12.23
CA ASP A 204 3.28 29.85 12.00
C ASP A 204 3.62 31.29 11.53
N PRO A 205 3.04 31.81 10.44
CA PRO A 205 3.18 33.22 10.13
C PRO A 205 2.58 34.02 11.28
N GLN A 206 3.44 34.70 12.06
CA GLN A 206 2.97 35.57 13.13
C GLN A 206 1.92 36.53 12.56
N PRO A 207 0.73 36.64 13.18
CA PRO A 207 -0.22 37.65 12.77
C PRO A 207 0.43 39.03 12.95
N ALA A 208 0.48 39.79 11.86
CA ALA A 208 0.97 41.16 11.82
C ALA A 208 0.08 42.11 12.63
#